data_AF-A0A9E3QY32-F1
#
_entry.id   AF-A0A9E3QY32-F1
#
_cell.length_a   1.000
_cell.length_b   1.000
_cell.length_c   1.000
_cell.angle_alpha   90.00
_cell.angle_beta   90.00
_cell.angle_gamma   90.00
#
_symmetry.space_group_name_H-M   'P 1'
#
loop_
_entity.id
_entity.type
_entity.pdbx_description
1 polymer ?
#
loop_
_entity_poly.entity_id
_entity_poly.type
_entity_poly.pdbx_seq_one_letter_code
_entity_poly.pdbx_strand_id
1 'polypeptide(L)'
;MYPERYQAPALAAHVIGLLERRRAGFTGWDAQGEAKLREEAAEALRDAGRQFAEVADDAAYWARVTEAVLEVAVPRYLKLAQEQTELERRRFGLWRGGDLLSRVAYAGLGLAAAIVVWRTGIPKVVEPLPLGFFIAGPLLPDVWTWRARRRYQKALQVVVDEMAHEQAQQERYRPLSEVGGAPIDEGAAPMQSSGEASRVPEKP
;
A
#
# COMPACT_ATOMS: atom_id res chain seq x y z
N MET A 1 -11.83 -14.53 -15.59
CA MET A 1 -10.67 -14.22 -14.71
C MET A 1 -9.87 -13.13 -15.40
N TYR A 2 -9.66 -11.98 -14.76
CA TYR A 2 -8.96 -10.85 -15.36
C TYR A 2 -7.44 -11.06 -15.35
N PRO A 3 -6.69 -10.41 -16.27
CA PRO A 3 -5.23 -10.43 -16.24
C PRO A 3 -4.72 -9.96 -14.88
N GLU A 4 -3.65 -10.60 -14.40
CA GLU A 4 -3.07 -10.39 -13.07
C GLU A 4 -2.76 -8.91 -12.77
N ARG A 5 -2.32 -8.17 -13.79
CA ARG A 5 -1.98 -6.74 -13.69
C ARG A 5 -3.17 -5.81 -13.36
N TYR A 6 -4.40 -6.27 -13.54
CA TYR A 6 -5.63 -5.51 -13.21
C TYR A 6 -6.32 -6.03 -11.96
N GLN A 7 -5.67 -6.93 -11.21
CA GLN A 7 -6.12 -7.34 -9.90
C GLN A 7 -5.71 -6.30 -8.85
N ALA A 8 -6.50 -6.19 -7.77
CA ALA A 8 -6.30 -5.22 -6.70
C ALA A 8 -4.86 -5.19 -6.15
N PRO A 9 -4.19 -6.33 -5.83
CA PRO A 9 -2.83 -6.28 -5.29
C PRO A 9 -1.81 -5.76 -6.31
N ALA A 10 -1.93 -6.12 -7.59
CA ALA A 10 -1.02 -5.66 -8.63
C ALA A 10 -1.17 -4.16 -8.89
N LEU A 11 -2.42 -3.67 -8.91
CA LEU A 11 -2.72 -2.24 -9.04
C LEU A 11 -2.23 -1.45 -7.82
N ALA A 12 -2.49 -1.94 -6.61
CA ALA A 12 -1.99 -1.32 -5.39
C ALA A 12 -0.45 -1.24 -5.39
N ALA A 13 0.24 -2.32 -5.76
CA ALA A 13 1.70 -2.33 -5.86
C ALA A 13 2.21 -1.34 -6.92
N HIS A 14 1.55 -1.26 -8.08
CA HIS A 14 1.88 -0.32 -9.13
C HIS A 14 1.74 1.14 -8.67
N VAL A 15 0.59 1.49 -8.08
CA VAL A 15 0.28 2.83 -7.57
C VAL A 15 1.26 3.19 -6.44
N ILE A 16 1.42 2.35 -5.42
CA ILE A 16 2.37 2.59 -4.32
C ILE A 16 3.79 2.79 -4.86
N GLY A 17 4.23 1.97 -5.82
CA GLY A 17 5.55 2.12 -6.44
C GLY A 17 5.71 3.45 -7.19
N LEU A 18 4.67 3.94 -7.84
CA LEU A 18 4.65 5.26 -8.48
C LEU A 18 4.74 6.37 -7.44
N LEU A 19 3.91 6.31 -6.40
CA LEU A 19 3.88 7.31 -5.34
C LEU A 19 5.21 7.36 -4.56
N GLU A 20 5.87 6.23 -4.34
CA GLU A 20 7.19 6.19 -3.69
C GLU A 20 8.26 6.92 -4.50
N ARG A 21 8.28 6.71 -5.82
CA ARG A 21 9.19 7.44 -6.72
C ARG A 21 8.94 8.94 -6.66
N ARG A 22 7.66 9.34 -6.60
CA ARG A 22 7.30 10.75 -6.49
C ARG A 22 7.68 11.34 -5.14
N ARG A 23 7.39 10.62 -4.06
CA ARG A 23 7.67 11.02 -2.68
C ARG A 23 9.14 11.36 -2.48
N ALA A 24 10.06 10.61 -3.10
CA ALA A 24 11.50 10.86 -3.01
C ALA A 24 11.91 12.27 -3.50
N GLY A 25 11.07 12.93 -4.30
CA GLY A 25 11.28 14.32 -4.73
C GLY A 25 10.84 15.38 -3.71
N PHE A 26 10.13 15.02 -2.64
CA PHE A 26 9.70 15.96 -1.60
C PHE A 26 10.74 16.07 -0.48
N THR A 27 10.99 17.30 -0.03
CA THR A 27 11.93 17.59 1.07
C THR A 27 11.30 17.48 2.45
N GLY A 28 9.97 17.44 2.52
CA GLY A 28 9.19 17.30 3.74
C GLY A 28 7.74 16.93 3.42
N TRP A 29 6.98 16.58 4.46
CA TRP A 29 5.56 16.27 4.34
C TRP A 29 4.72 17.53 4.59
N ASP A 30 3.88 17.87 3.62
CA ASP A 30 2.88 18.94 3.72
C ASP A 30 1.56 18.49 3.07
N ALA A 31 0.48 19.21 3.40
CA ALA A 31 -0.86 18.87 2.90
C ALA A 31 -0.94 18.99 1.36
N GLN A 32 -0.15 19.89 0.76
CA GLN A 32 -0.12 20.07 -0.68
C GLN A 32 0.56 18.90 -1.41
N GLY A 33 1.70 18.41 -0.90
CA GLY A 33 2.38 17.23 -1.42
C GLY A 33 1.53 15.97 -1.28
N GLU A 34 0.84 15.82 -0.15
CA GLU A 34 -0.10 14.72 0.06
C GLU A 34 -1.28 14.77 -0.92
N ALA A 35 -1.86 15.94 -1.17
CA ALA A 35 -2.92 16.12 -2.15
C ALA A 35 -2.45 15.77 -3.57
N LYS A 36 -1.24 16.20 -3.96
CA LYS A 36 -0.63 15.84 -5.25
C LYS A 36 -0.44 14.33 -5.39
N LEU A 37 0.00 13.64 -4.33
CA LEU A 37 0.14 12.18 -4.37
C LEU A 37 -1.21 11.49 -4.55
N ARG A 38 -2.29 11.99 -3.92
CA ARG A 38 -3.65 11.46 -4.15
C ARG A 38 -4.11 11.68 -5.59
N GLU A 39 -3.86 12.86 -6.13
CA GLU A 39 -4.20 13.19 -7.52
C GLU A 39 -3.45 12.29 -8.51
N GLU A 40 -2.14 12.10 -8.31
CA GLU A 40 -1.34 11.20 -9.13
C GLU A 40 -1.79 9.73 -9.02
N ALA A 41 -2.21 9.28 -7.83
CA ALA A 41 -2.79 7.95 -7.67
C ALA A 41 -4.09 7.79 -8.48
N ALA A 42 -4.98 8.78 -8.41
CA ALA A 42 -6.24 8.78 -9.15
C ALA A 42 -6.01 8.89 -10.67
N GLU A 43 -5.00 9.63 -11.12
CA GLU A 43 -4.61 9.69 -12.53
C GLU A 43 -4.04 8.36 -13.03
N ALA A 44 -3.14 7.74 -12.27
CA ALA A 44 -2.57 6.44 -12.60
C ALA A 44 -3.66 5.36 -12.75
N LEU A 45 -4.67 5.37 -11.87
CA LEU A 45 -5.82 4.47 -11.97
C LEU A 45 -6.72 4.83 -13.17
N ARG A 46 -6.98 6.11 -13.45
CA ARG A 46 -7.72 6.49 -14.67
C ARG A 46 -7.04 5.97 -15.94
N ASP A 47 -5.72 6.07 -16.00
CA ASP A 47 -4.93 5.60 -17.13
C ASP A 47 -4.95 4.07 -17.26
N ALA A 48 -4.76 3.35 -16.15
CA ALA A 48 -4.90 1.91 -16.10
C ALA A 48 -6.31 1.44 -16.48
N GLY A 49 -7.34 2.20 -16.11
CA GLY A 49 -8.74 1.95 -16.44
C GLY A 49 -9.02 2.08 -17.94
N ARG A 50 -8.42 3.07 -18.62
CA ARG A 50 -8.51 3.18 -20.09
C ARG A 50 -7.93 1.94 -20.76
N GLN A 51 -6.78 1.44 -20.28
CA GLN A 51 -6.17 0.22 -20.80
C GLN A 51 -6.96 -1.04 -20.44
N PHE A 52 -7.63 -1.07 -19.27
CA PHE A 52 -8.48 -2.17 -18.88
C PHE A 52 -9.70 -2.28 -19.81
N ALA A 53 -10.32 -1.16 -20.16
CA ALA A 53 -11.47 -1.11 -21.07
C ALA A 53 -11.16 -1.67 -22.47
N GLU A 54 -9.90 -1.63 -22.92
CA GLU A 54 -9.47 -2.27 -24.17
C GLU A 54 -9.45 -3.81 -24.09
N VAL A 55 -9.34 -4.36 -22.87
CA VAL A 55 -9.19 -5.81 -22.63
C VAL A 55 -10.48 -6.43 -22.08
N ALA A 56 -11.24 -5.69 -21.29
CA ALA A 56 -12.48 -6.15 -20.68
C ALA A 56 -13.46 -4.98 -20.46
N ASP A 57 -14.73 -5.23 -20.77
CA ASP A 57 -15.84 -4.30 -20.57
C ASP A 57 -16.61 -4.63 -19.28
N ASP A 58 -15.95 -4.50 -18.12
CA ASP A 58 -16.57 -4.66 -16.79
C ASP A 58 -16.28 -3.43 -15.92
N ALA A 59 -17.07 -2.37 -16.14
CA ALA A 59 -16.99 -1.13 -15.39
C ALA A 59 -17.29 -1.31 -13.89
N ALA A 60 -18.13 -2.29 -13.53
CA ALA A 60 -18.49 -2.55 -12.14
C ALA A 60 -17.32 -3.15 -11.36
N TYR A 61 -16.61 -4.11 -11.95
CA TYR A 61 -15.35 -4.62 -11.40
C TYR A 61 -14.31 -3.50 -11.28
N TRP A 62 -14.12 -2.71 -12.34
CA TRP A 62 -13.13 -1.64 -12.34
C TRP A 62 -13.40 -0.60 -11.25
N ALA A 63 -14.66 -0.20 -11.06
CA ALA A 63 -15.06 0.72 -10.01
C ALA A 63 -14.71 0.19 -8.62
N ARG A 64 -15.08 -1.07 -8.31
CA ARG A 64 -14.79 -1.71 -7.01
C ARG A 64 -13.30 -1.78 -6.70
N VAL A 65 -12.48 -2.18 -7.67
CA VAL A 65 -11.03 -2.29 -7.48
C VAL A 65 -10.40 -0.90 -7.32
N THR A 66 -10.83 0.07 -8.11
CA THR A 66 -10.36 1.45 -8.02
C THR A 66 -10.71 2.07 -6.67
N GLU A 67 -11.94 1.86 -6.19
CA GLU A 67 -12.42 2.31 -4.88
C GLU A 67 -11.60 1.66 -3.76
N ALA A 68 -11.39 0.34 -3.78
CA ALA A 68 -10.57 -0.35 -2.79
C ALA A 68 -9.13 0.21 -2.74
N VAL A 69 -8.51 0.46 -3.89
CA VAL A 69 -7.15 1.03 -3.93
C VAL A 69 -7.14 2.47 -3.40
N LEU A 70 -8.08 3.32 -3.81
CA LEU A 70 -8.11 4.74 -3.42
C LEU A 70 -8.54 4.98 -1.97
N GLU A 71 -9.43 4.15 -1.43
CA GLU A 71 -9.98 4.32 -0.09
C GLU A 71 -9.21 3.53 0.98
N VAL A 72 -8.57 2.41 0.61
CA VAL A 72 -7.87 1.56 1.58
C VAL A 72 -6.36 1.63 1.40
N ALA A 73 -5.85 1.31 0.21
CA ALA A 73 -4.40 1.19 0.00
C ALA A 73 -3.70 2.56 0.02
N VAL A 74 -4.23 3.54 -0.70
CA VAL A 74 -3.63 4.89 -0.82
C VAL A 74 -3.58 5.61 0.54
N PRO A 75 -4.65 5.67 1.36
CA PRO A 75 -4.58 6.38 2.64
C PRO A 75 -3.63 5.71 3.63
N ARG A 76 -3.59 4.37 3.67
CA ARG A 76 -2.61 3.63 4.49
C ARG A 76 -1.18 3.89 4.03
N TYR A 77 -0.95 3.89 2.72
CA TYR A 77 0.34 4.28 2.16
C TYR A 77 0.73 5.70 2.60
N LEU A 78 -0.15 6.69 2.46
CA LEU A 78 0.15 8.09 2.79
C LEU A 78 0.54 8.25 4.26
N LYS A 79 -0.13 7.55 5.18
CA LYS A 79 0.23 7.53 6.60
C LYS A 79 1.65 6.97 6.82
N LEU A 80 1.96 5.82 6.22
CA LEU A 80 3.30 5.23 6.32
C LEU A 80 4.37 6.14 5.71
N ALA A 81 4.07 6.72 4.55
CA ALA A 81 4.93 7.64 3.83
C ALA A 81 5.22 8.92 4.63
N GLN A 82 4.21 9.46 5.32
CA GLN A 82 4.38 10.58 6.26
C GLN A 82 5.35 10.22 7.38
N GLU A 83 5.10 9.11 8.09
CA GLU A 83 5.94 8.66 9.21
C GLU A 83 7.40 8.47 8.77
N GLN A 84 7.61 7.86 7.59
CA GLN A 84 8.93 7.65 7.02
C GLN A 84 9.61 8.98 6.63
N THR A 85 8.87 9.93 6.05
CA THR A 85 9.39 11.25 5.68
C THR A 85 9.77 12.06 6.92
N GLU A 86 9.00 11.96 8.00
CA GLU A 86 9.33 12.59 9.29
C GLU A 86 10.59 11.98 9.92
N LEU A 87 10.74 10.65 9.85
CA LEU A 87 11.95 9.96 10.30
C LEU A 87 13.16 10.40 9.48
N GLU A 88 13.05 10.47 8.16
CA GLU A 88 14.13 10.92 7.27
C GLU A 88 14.52 12.38 7.54
N ARG A 89 13.54 13.26 7.77
CA ARG A 89 13.77 14.66 8.14
C ARG A 89 14.56 14.78 9.44
N ARG A 90 14.27 13.94 10.43
CA ARG A 90 15.01 13.87 11.70
C ARG A 90 16.29 13.03 11.60
N ARG A 91 16.69 12.61 10.38
CA ARG A 91 17.81 11.70 10.12
C ARG A 91 17.77 10.45 11.01
N PHE A 92 16.58 9.88 11.16
CA PHE A 92 16.30 8.71 12.01
C PHE A 92 16.66 8.92 13.50
N GLY A 93 16.72 10.17 13.97
CA GLY A 93 17.12 10.50 15.34
C GLY A 93 18.62 10.37 15.62
N LEU A 94 19.44 10.25 14.58
CA LEU A 94 20.89 10.14 14.71
C LEU A 94 21.52 11.49 15.07
N TRP A 95 22.39 11.49 16.08
CA TRP A 95 23.18 12.68 16.42
C TRP A 95 23.96 13.14 15.19
N ARG A 96 23.75 14.41 14.80
CA ARG A 96 24.37 15.01 13.61
C ARG A 96 24.10 14.27 12.30
N GLY A 97 22.97 13.55 12.22
CA GLY A 97 22.51 12.88 11.01
C GLY A 97 23.30 11.67 10.56
N GLY A 98 24.22 11.16 11.39
CA GLY A 98 25.09 10.03 11.03
C GLY A 98 26.31 10.42 10.18
N ASP A 99 26.65 11.71 10.11
CA ASP A 99 27.81 12.25 9.39
C ASP A 99 29.14 11.59 9.80
N LEU A 100 30.17 11.70 8.95
CA LEU A 100 31.50 11.11 9.18
C LEU A 100 32.07 11.43 10.58
N LEU A 101 31.84 12.65 11.07
CA LEU A 101 32.27 13.09 12.40
C LEU A 101 31.56 12.36 13.54
N SER A 102 30.28 12.01 13.35
CA SER A 102 29.54 11.17 14.31
C SER A 102 30.07 9.74 14.32
N ARG A 103 30.48 9.20 13.17
CA ARG A 103 31.15 7.90 13.07
C ARG A 103 32.50 7.90 13.79
N VAL A 104 33.30 8.98 13.63
CA VAL A 104 34.56 9.18 14.37
C VAL A 104 34.30 9.35 15.86
N ALA A 105 33.24 10.05 16.27
CA ALA A 105 32.88 10.18 17.68
C ALA A 105 32.49 8.83 18.30
N TYR A 106 31.69 8.00 17.61
CA TYR A 106 31.36 6.64 18.05
C TYR A 106 32.60 5.73 18.08
N ALA A 107 33.49 5.82 17.09
CA ALA A 107 34.78 5.11 17.10
C ALA A 107 35.65 5.55 18.28
N GLY A 108 35.72 6.86 18.55
CA GLY A 108 36.47 7.43 19.67
C GLY A 108 35.91 7.02 21.03
N LEU A 109 34.59 6.86 21.15
CA LEU A 109 33.94 6.34 22.35
C LEU A 109 34.26 4.86 22.57
N GLY A 110 34.30 4.06 21.50
CA GLY A 110 34.78 2.68 21.54
C GLY A 110 36.25 2.57 21.95
N LEU A 111 37.11 3.46 21.42
CA LEU A 111 38.53 3.54 21.78
C LEU A 111 38.70 3.95 23.26
N ALA A 112 37.95 4.95 23.73
CA ALA A 112 37.98 5.38 25.12
C ALA A 112 37.52 4.26 26.07
N ALA A 113 36.46 3.52 25.72
CA ALA A 113 36.02 2.35 26.46
C ALA A 113 37.09 1.25 26.50
N ALA A 114 37.79 1.01 25.38
CA ALA A 114 38.91 0.06 25.33
C ALA A 114 40.06 0.47 26.25
N ILE A 115 40.42 1.77 26.28
CA ILE A 115 41.45 2.31 27.17
C ILE A 115 41.03 2.15 28.64
N VAL A 116 39.76 2.41 28.98
CA VAL A 116 39.24 2.25 30.35
C VAL A 116 39.29 0.78 30.79
N VAL A 117 38.85 -0.14 29.94
CA VAL A 117 38.87 -1.59 30.22
C VAL A 117 40.30 -2.09 30.41
N TRP A 118 41.21 -1.66 29.54
CA TRP A 118 42.64 -1.96 29.67
C TRP A 118 43.24 -1.42 30.97
N ARG A 119 42.82 -0.22 31.40
CA ARG A 119 43.31 0.43 32.63
C ARG A 119 42.74 -0.16 33.91
N THR A 120 41.52 -0.72 33.89
CA THR A 120 40.76 -1.15 35.08
C THR A 120 40.83 -2.64 35.37
N GLY A 121 41.42 -3.47 34.49
CA GLY A 121 41.65 -4.89 34.77
C GLY A 121 40.36 -5.71 34.85
N ILE A 122 39.34 -5.33 34.07
CA ILE A 122 38.05 -6.02 33.96
C ILE A 122 38.28 -7.47 33.46
N PRO A 123 37.48 -8.47 33.93
CA PRO A 123 37.66 -9.87 33.57
C PRO A 123 37.78 -10.13 32.06
N LYS A 124 38.65 -11.07 31.66
CA LYS A 124 38.98 -11.40 30.26
C LYS A 124 37.77 -11.75 29.38
N VAL A 125 36.66 -12.15 29.99
CA VAL A 125 35.39 -12.43 29.30
C VAL A 125 34.81 -11.18 28.62
N VAL A 126 35.13 -9.98 29.13
CA VAL A 126 34.66 -8.67 28.62
C VAL A 126 35.72 -7.98 27.75
N GLU A 127 36.90 -8.57 27.60
CA GLU A 127 38.04 -8.06 26.83
C GLU A 127 37.78 -7.91 25.31
N PRO A 128 36.95 -8.74 24.63
CA PRO A 128 36.64 -8.53 23.21
C PRO A 128 35.55 -7.47 22.97
N LEU A 129 34.80 -7.09 24.00
CA LEU A 129 33.65 -6.18 23.90
C LEU A 129 34.03 -4.77 23.41
N PRO A 130 35.12 -4.14 23.89
CA PRO A 130 35.57 -2.83 23.41
C PRO A 130 36.08 -2.88 21.98
N LEU A 131 36.78 -3.95 21.59
CA LEU A 131 37.21 -4.18 20.21
C LEU A 131 36.00 -4.32 19.28
N GLY A 132 34.99 -5.09 19.72
CA GLY A 132 33.71 -5.20 19.04
C GLY A 132 33.00 -3.85 18.90
N PHE A 133 32.98 -3.02 19.95
CA PHE A 133 32.36 -1.69 19.91
C PHE A 133 33.15 -0.70 19.05
N PHE A 134 34.47 -0.81 18.99
CA PHE A 134 35.31 -0.01 18.10
C PHE A 134 35.06 -0.35 16.62
N ILE A 135 34.88 -1.63 16.30
CA ILE A 135 34.61 -2.08 14.92
C ILE A 135 33.14 -1.83 14.54
N ALA A 136 32.19 -2.14 15.44
CA ALA A 136 30.75 -2.04 15.16
C ALA A 136 30.18 -0.63 15.40
N GLY A 137 30.82 0.18 16.23
CA GLY A 137 30.40 1.53 16.58
C GLY A 137 30.15 2.43 15.37
N PRO A 138 31.09 2.50 14.40
CA PRO A 138 30.89 3.26 13.15
C PRO A 138 29.76 2.73 12.25
N LEU A 139 29.41 1.44 12.37
CA LEU A 139 28.40 0.78 11.55
C LEU A 139 26.99 0.87 12.15
N LEU A 140 26.86 1.14 13.45
CA LEU A 140 25.58 1.36 14.12
C LEU A 140 24.64 2.32 13.36
N PRO A 141 25.05 3.54 12.94
CA PRO A 141 24.17 4.45 12.20
C PRO A 141 23.60 3.82 10.92
N ASP A 142 24.41 3.05 10.20
CA ASP A 142 24.00 2.40 8.96
C ASP A 142 23.04 1.23 9.22
N VAL A 143 23.27 0.46 10.29
CA VAL A 143 22.34 -0.62 10.70
C VAL A 143 20.97 -0.07 11.10
N TRP A 144 20.93 1.07 11.80
CA TRP A 144 19.68 1.71 12.21
C TRP A 144 18.87 2.21 11.00
N THR A 145 19.51 2.93 10.08
CA THR A 145 18.85 3.42 8.87
C THR A 145 18.39 2.27 7.97
N TRP A 146 19.22 1.22 7.80
CA TRP A 146 18.84 0.01 7.07
C TRP A 146 17.63 -0.68 7.69
N ARG A 147 17.63 -0.87 9.02
CA ARG A 147 16.51 -1.51 9.73
C ARG A 147 15.23 -0.71 9.57
N ALA A 148 15.28 0.62 9.69
CA ALA A 148 14.13 1.49 9.51
C ALA A 148 13.55 1.36 8.09
N ARG A 149 14.39 1.45 7.06
CA ARG A 149 14.00 1.25 5.65
C ARG A 149 13.40 -0.13 5.40
N ARG A 150 13.99 -1.18 5.98
CA ARG A 150 13.49 -2.55 5.83
C ARG A 150 12.13 -2.74 6.49
N ARG A 151 11.88 -2.11 7.64
CA ARG A 151 10.55 -2.11 8.29
C ARG A 151 9.52 -1.37 7.44
N TYR A 152 9.90 -0.23 6.87
CA TYR A 152 9.04 0.53 5.98
C TYR A 152 8.64 -0.28 4.73
N GLN A 153 9.62 -0.90 4.05
CA GLN A 153 9.36 -1.77 2.90
C GLN A 153 8.42 -2.93 3.24
N LYS A 154 8.60 -3.57 4.40
CA LYS A 154 7.68 -4.61 4.88
C LYS A 154 6.28 -4.08 5.13
N ALA A 155 6.15 -2.88 5.70
CA ALA A 155 4.85 -2.27 5.93
C ALA A 155 4.12 -1.99 4.60
N LEU A 156 4.84 -1.55 3.56
CA LEU A 156 4.27 -1.39 2.21
C LEU A 156 3.81 -2.73 1.62
N GLN A 157 4.59 -3.80 1.80
CA GLN A 157 4.21 -5.14 1.36
C GLN A 157 2.93 -5.63 2.05
N VAL A 158 2.78 -5.38 3.36
CA VAL A 158 1.56 -5.72 4.10
C VAL A 158 0.34 -5.04 3.51
N VAL A 159 0.43 -3.78 3.06
CA VAL A 159 -0.69 -3.09 2.41
C VAL A 159 -1.11 -3.81 1.12
N VAL A 160 -0.14 -4.27 0.32
CA VAL A 160 -0.41 -5.02 -0.92
C VAL A 160 -0.98 -6.41 -0.62
N ASP A 161 -0.42 -7.10 0.38
CA ASP A 161 -0.86 -8.45 0.76
C ASP A 161 -2.29 -8.42 1.32
N GLU A 162 -2.67 -7.39 2.08
CA GLU A 162 -4.04 -7.22 2.58
C GLU A 162 -5.04 -7.05 1.41
N MET A 163 -4.68 -6.33 0.35
CA MET A 163 -5.51 -6.23 -0.86
C MET A 163 -5.70 -7.58 -1.56
N ALA A 164 -4.67 -8.44 -1.56
CA ALA A 164 -4.81 -9.80 -2.09
C ALA A 164 -5.80 -10.63 -1.24
N HIS A 165 -5.77 -10.47 0.09
CA HIS A 165 -6.70 -11.16 0.99
C HIS A 165 -8.14 -10.66 0.82
N GLU A 166 -8.34 -9.36 0.67
CA GLU A 166 -9.67 -8.76 0.46
C GLU A 166 -10.28 -9.21 -0.87
N GLN A 167 -9.51 -9.21 -1.96
CA GLN A 167 -9.98 -9.70 -3.25
C GLN A 167 -10.35 -11.19 -3.18
N ALA A 168 -9.52 -12.02 -2.53
CA ALA A 168 -9.80 -13.45 -2.38
C ALA A 168 -11.06 -13.72 -1.54
N GLN A 169 -11.36 -12.88 -0.54
CA GLN A 169 -12.60 -12.96 0.23
C GLN A 169 -13.80 -12.53 -0.60
N GLN A 170 -13.70 -11.45 -1.37
CA GLN A 170 -14.77 -10.98 -2.26
C GLN A 170 -15.12 -12.02 -3.33
N GLU A 171 -14.10 -12.67 -3.93
CA GLU A 171 -14.31 -13.77 -4.87
C GLU A 171 -15.01 -14.97 -4.21
N ARG A 172 -14.67 -15.28 -2.96
CA ARG A 172 -15.28 -16.38 -2.19
C ARG A 172 -16.73 -16.12 -1.79
N TYR A 173 -17.09 -14.86 -1.50
CA TYR A 173 -18.42 -14.48 -1.03
C TYR A 173 -19.26 -13.74 -2.09
N ARG A 174 -18.89 -13.85 -3.37
CA ARG A 174 -19.65 -13.23 -4.47
C ARG A 174 -21.11 -13.72 -4.43
N PRO A 175 -22.10 -12.84 -4.17
CA PRO A 175 -23.49 -13.27 -4.08
C PRO A 175 -23.99 -13.75 -5.45
N LEU A 176 -24.68 -14.89 -5.46
CA LEU A 176 -25.22 -15.55 -6.67
C LEU A 176 -26.17 -14.66 -7.49
N SER A 177 -26.67 -13.56 -6.90
CA SER A 177 -27.50 -12.56 -7.58
C SER A 177 -26.78 -11.80 -8.71
N GLU A 178 -25.44 -11.75 -8.73
CA GLU A 178 -24.69 -11.17 -9.86
C GLU A 178 -24.40 -12.18 -10.98
N VAL A 179 -24.52 -13.49 -10.71
CA VAL A 179 -24.25 -14.56 -11.70
C VAL A 179 -25.50 -14.90 -12.51
N GLY A 180 -26.69 -14.52 -12.01
CA GLY A 180 -28.00 -14.80 -12.59
C GLY A 180 -28.57 -13.71 -13.52
N GLY A 181 -27.76 -12.80 -14.04
CA GLY A 181 -28.16 -11.88 -15.12
C GLY A 181 -28.27 -12.58 -16.48
N ALA A 182 -28.78 -13.81 -16.53
CA ALA A 182 -29.30 -14.35 -17.77
C ALA A 182 -30.58 -13.55 -18.08
N PRO A 183 -30.79 -13.09 -19.33
CA PRO A 183 -32.03 -12.42 -19.69
C PRO A 183 -33.17 -13.36 -19.32
N ILE A 184 -34.04 -12.91 -18.41
CA ILE A 184 -35.36 -13.51 -18.29
C ILE A 184 -35.99 -13.18 -19.64
N ASP A 185 -35.99 -14.16 -20.53
CA ASP A 185 -36.80 -14.20 -21.73
C ASP A 185 -38.25 -14.00 -21.22
N GLU A 186 -38.76 -12.77 -21.33
CA GLU A 186 -40.17 -12.44 -21.12
C GLU A 186 -40.99 -13.05 -22.27
N GLY A 187 -40.92 -14.36 -22.37
CA GLY A 187 -41.81 -15.17 -23.18
C GLY A 187 -43.11 -15.40 -22.41
N ALA A 188 -44.19 -14.93 -23.03
CA ALA A 188 -45.57 -15.38 -22.83
C ALA A 188 -46.28 -14.92 -21.55
N ALA A 189 -46.78 -13.68 -21.59
CA ALA A 189 -48.04 -13.38 -20.90
C ALA A 189 -49.16 -14.27 -21.46
N PRO A 190 -49.92 -14.99 -20.62
CA PRO A 190 -50.97 -15.88 -21.09
C PRO A 190 -52.18 -15.06 -21.58
N MET A 191 -52.64 -15.38 -22.80
CA MET A 191 -53.96 -15.03 -23.32
C MET A 191 -55.04 -15.43 -22.29
N GLN A 192 -55.67 -14.44 -21.66
CA GLN A 192 -56.99 -14.64 -21.08
C GLN A 192 -58.03 -14.58 -22.20
N SER A 193 -58.33 -15.77 -22.71
CA SER A 193 -59.57 -16.08 -23.39
C SER A 193 -60.73 -15.95 -22.39
N SER A 194 -61.68 -15.07 -22.67
CA SER A 194 -63.04 -15.14 -22.12
C SER A 194 -63.97 -14.56 -23.18
N GLY A 195 -64.43 -15.46 -24.05
CA GLY A 195 -65.50 -15.20 -25.00
C GLY A 195 -66.88 -15.38 -24.39
N GLU A 196 -67.84 -14.67 -24.99
CA GLU A 196 -69.28 -14.94 -25.08
C GLU A 196 -70.14 -14.84 -23.80
N ALA A 197 -71.35 -14.27 -23.82
CA ALA A 197 -72.21 -13.76 -24.89
C ALA A 197 -73.33 -12.88 -24.28
N SER A 198 -73.96 -12.05 -25.12
CA SER A 198 -75.43 -11.99 -25.30
C SER A 198 -76.05 -10.58 -25.36
N ARG A 199 -76.29 -10.15 -26.62
CA ARG A 199 -77.52 -9.53 -27.16
C ARG A 199 -78.09 -8.21 -26.58
N VAL A 200 -77.92 -7.16 -27.40
CA VAL A 200 -78.82 -6.01 -27.74
C VAL A 200 -80.26 -6.52 -28.02
N PRO A 201 -81.39 -5.77 -27.92
CA PRO A 201 -81.62 -4.35 -28.26
C PRO A 201 -82.60 -3.63 -27.28
N GLU A 202 -83.22 -2.46 -27.45
CA GLU A 202 -83.37 -1.44 -28.48
C GLU A 202 -83.94 -0.19 -27.78
N LYS A 203 -83.89 0.95 -28.48
CA LYS A 203 -84.44 2.26 -28.11
C LYS A 203 -85.99 2.29 -28.24
N PRO A 204 -86.67 3.29 -27.66
CA PRO A 204 -87.10 4.42 -28.51
C PRO A 204 -86.54 5.79 -28.07
#